data_AF-A0A1E2WR40-F1
#
_entry.id   AF-A0A1E2WR40-F1
#
_cell.length_a   1.000
_cell.length_b   1.000
_cell.length_c   1.000
_cell.angle_alpha   90.00
_cell.angle_beta   90.00
_cell.angle_gamma   90.00
#
_symmetry.space_group_name_H-M   'P 1'
#
loop_
_entity.id
_entity.type
_entity.pdbx_description
1 polymer ?
#
loop_
_entity_poly.entity_id
_entity_poly.type
_entity_poly.pdbx_seq_one_letter_code
_entity_poly.pdbx_strand_id
1 'polypeptide(L)'
;METMKLRSHIGADGILQIQTPTDLKDTNVEIVVVIQPLPDPEVATSLEAQAQYNAWGKPMTKKSISNAIARMQQLRQEVALDRTSIRSMIEEGRRF
;
A
#
# COMPACT_ATOMS: atom_id res chain seq x y z
N MET A 1 -3.44 19.06 -36.85
CA MET A 1 -3.01 18.08 -35.83
C MET A 1 -4.02 16.96 -35.81
N GLU A 2 -3.61 15.75 -36.14
CA GLU A 2 -4.43 14.55 -35.96
C GLU A 2 -3.95 13.79 -34.73
N THR A 3 -4.88 13.39 -33.86
CA THR A 3 -4.57 12.66 -32.63
C THR A 3 -5.12 11.24 -32.72
N MET A 4 -4.25 10.25 -32.55
CA MET A 4 -4.61 8.83 -32.51
C MET A 4 -4.48 8.30 -31.08
N LYS A 5 -5.49 7.55 -30.60
CA LYS A 5 -5.41 6.80 -29.34
C LYS A 5 -4.85 5.40 -29.61
N LEU A 6 -3.58 5.18 -29.25
CA LEU A 6 -2.95 3.86 -29.31
C LEU A 6 -3.07 3.16 -27.95
N ARG A 7 -3.70 1.98 -27.92
CA ARG A 7 -3.64 1.07 -26.76
C ARG A 7 -2.51 0.07 -26.98
N SER A 8 -1.48 0.14 -26.14
CA SER A 8 -0.35 -0.78 -26.18
C SER A 8 0.03 -1.15 -24.74
N HIS A 9 0.59 -2.35 -24.57
CA HIS A 9 1.01 -2.89 -23.29
C HIS A 9 2.52 -2.75 -23.16
N ILE A 10 2.99 -2.23 -22.02
CA ILE A 10 4.41 -2.18 -21.69
C ILE A 10 4.80 -3.56 -21.19
N GLY A 11 5.70 -4.22 -21.90
CA GLY A 11 6.18 -5.56 -21.55
C GLY A 11 6.99 -5.58 -20.25
N ALA A 12 7.39 -6.77 -19.82
CA ALA A 12 8.23 -6.97 -18.62
C ALA A 12 9.60 -6.27 -18.71
N ASP A 13 10.02 -5.89 -19.91
CA ASP A 13 11.23 -5.15 -20.23
C ASP A 13 11.08 -3.63 -20.12
N GLY A 14 9.85 -3.12 -19.92
CA GLY A 14 9.58 -1.69 -19.80
C GLY A 14 9.50 -0.94 -21.14
N ILE A 15 9.47 -1.65 -22.27
CA ILE A 15 9.50 -1.03 -23.61
C ILE A 15 8.07 -0.84 -24.15
N LEU A 16 7.78 0.38 -24.64
CA LEU A 16 6.55 0.71 -25.36
C LEU A 16 6.81 0.73 -26.87
N GLN A 17 6.27 -0.24 -27.60
CA GLN A 17 6.37 -0.28 -29.06
C GLN A 17 5.23 0.51 -29.71
N ILE A 18 5.59 1.47 -30.57
CA ILE A 18 4.65 2.29 -31.35
C ILE A 18 4.84 1.93 -32.82
N GLN A 19 3.78 1.46 -33.47
CA GLN A 19 3.77 1.23 -34.92
C GLN A 19 3.08 2.40 -35.60
N THR A 20 3.80 3.11 -36.46
CA THR A 20 3.25 4.20 -37.26
C THR A 20 2.43 3.65 -38.42
N PRO A 21 1.27 4.25 -38.77
CA PRO A 21 0.48 3.83 -39.92
C PRO A 21 1.30 3.87 -41.22
N THR A 22 1.01 2.96 -42.14
CA THR A 22 1.72 2.80 -43.42
C THR A 22 1.56 3.97 -44.39
N ASP A 23 0.65 4.89 -44.07
CA ASP A 23 0.19 5.97 -44.93
C ASP A 23 1.11 7.20 -44.80
N LEU A 24 1.90 7.26 -43.72
CA LEU A 24 2.90 8.28 -43.47
C LEU A 24 4.29 7.74 -43.84
N LYS A 25 4.73 8.02 -45.07
CA LYS A 25 6.07 7.68 -45.57
C LYS A 25 6.88 8.95 -45.86
N ASP A 26 8.17 8.90 -45.60
CA ASP A 26 9.14 9.99 -45.87
C ASP A 26 8.68 11.38 -45.41
N THR A 27 8.06 11.46 -44.23
CA THR A 27 7.53 12.71 -43.68
C THR A 27 7.97 12.88 -42.23
N ASN A 28 8.45 14.07 -41.88
CA ASN A 28 8.78 14.44 -40.50
C ASN A 28 7.49 14.64 -39.71
N VAL A 29 7.38 13.95 -38.56
CA VAL A 29 6.20 14.00 -37.70
C VAL A 29 6.57 14.34 -36.27
N GLU A 30 5.72 15.12 -35.61
CA GLU A 30 5.82 15.43 -34.18
C GLU A 30 4.86 14.51 -33.41
N ILE A 31 5.37 13.84 -32.37
CA ILE A 31 4.62 12.84 -31.60
C ILE A 31 4.53 13.29 -30.15
N VAL A 32 3.31 13.36 -29.62
CA VAL A 32 3.04 13.64 -28.20
C VAL A 32 2.52 12.36 -27.54
N VAL A 33 3.28 11.82 -26.59
CA VAL A 33 2.94 10.59 -25.86
C VAL A 33 2.49 10.94 -24.45
N VAL A 34 1.30 10.50 -24.06
CA VAL A 34 0.78 10.62 -22.68
C VAL A 34 0.71 9.23 -22.08
N ILE A 35 1.51 8.98 -21.04
CA ILE A 35 1.52 7.72 -20.30
C ILE A 35 0.58 7.86 -19.10
N GLN A 36 -0.53 7.12 -19.13
CA GLN A 36 -1.44 7.00 -17.99
C GLN A 36 -1.40 5.57 -17.48
N PRO A 37 -0.92 5.31 -16.25
CA PRO A 37 -0.97 3.98 -15.67
C PRO A 37 -2.44 3.59 -15.47
N LEU A 38 -2.82 2.43 -16.01
CA LEU A 38 -4.13 1.85 -15.76
C LEU A 38 -4.02 0.94 -14.52
N PRO A 39 -5.01 0.99 -13.61
CA PRO A 39 -5.06 0.04 -12.51
C PRO A 39 -5.26 -1.36 -13.10
N ASP A 40 -4.39 -2.29 -12.71
CA ASP A 40 -4.50 -3.69 -13.09
C ASP A 40 -5.82 -4.27 -12.54
N PRO A 41 -6.71 -4.85 -13.38
CA PRO A 41 -7.94 -5.46 -12.89
C PRO A 41 -7.65 -6.61 -11.93
N GLU A 42 -6.49 -7.26 -12.04
CA GLU A 42 -6.08 -8.37 -11.17
C GLU A 42 -5.69 -7.90 -9.76
N VAL A 43 -5.15 -6.69 -9.65
CA VAL A 43 -4.86 -6.06 -8.35
C VAL A 43 -6.15 -5.51 -7.71
N ALA A 44 -7.15 -5.14 -8.52
CA ALA A 44 -8.46 -4.75 -8.00
C ALA A 44 -9.22 -5.92 -7.35
N THR A 45 -9.13 -7.13 -7.90
CA THR A 45 -9.71 -8.33 -7.26
C THR A 45 -8.89 -8.81 -6.05
N SER A 46 -7.60 -8.51 -6.01
CA SER A 46 -6.72 -8.87 -4.87
C SER A 46 -6.86 -7.93 -3.66
N LEU A 47 -7.39 -6.71 -3.88
CA LEU A 47 -7.70 -5.74 -2.84
C LEU A 47 -9.14 -5.83 -2.32
N GLU A 48 -9.98 -6.69 -2.91
CA GLU A 48 -11.13 -7.22 -2.19
C GLU A 48 -10.60 -8.15 -1.11
N ALA A 49 -10.23 -7.50 0.00
CA ALA A 49 -9.82 -8.07 1.26
C ALA A 49 -10.54 -9.39 1.52
N GLN A 50 -9.86 -10.50 1.23
CA GLN A 50 -10.16 -11.77 1.87
C GLN A 50 -10.20 -11.44 3.36
N ALA A 51 -11.40 -11.47 3.95
CA ALA A 51 -11.59 -11.11 5.35
C ALA A 51 -10.66 -12.02 6.15
N GLN A 52 -9.53 -11.48 6.60
CA GLN A 52 -8.59 -12.26 7.40
C GLN A 52 -9.29 -12.48 8.72
N TYR A 53 -9.52 -13.73 9.11
CA TYR A 53 -10.13 -14.06 10.38
C TYR A 53 -9.04 -14.36 11.40
N ASN A 54 -9.24 -13.94 12.65
CA ASN A 54 -8.34 -14.33 13.73
C ASN A 54 -8.58 -15.78 14.16
N ALA A 55 -7.77 -16.27 15.10
CA ALA A 55 -7.88 -17.63 15.66
C ALA A 55 -9.23 -17.94 16.35
N TRP A 56 -10.08 -16.93 16.58
CA TRP A 56 -11.43 -17.06 17.15
C TRP A 56 -12.55 -16.78 16.12
N GLY A 57 -12.22 -16.78 14.83
CA GLY A 57 -13.20 -16.59 13.74
C GLY A 57 -13.77 -15.19 13.63
N LYS A 58 -13.15 -14.16 14.24
CA LYS A 58 -13.59 -12.75 14.10
C LYS A 58 -12.84 -12.06 12.97
N PRO A 59 -13.51 -11.18 12.20
CA PRO A 59 -12.85 -10.45 11.11
C PRO A 59 -11.77 -9.52 11.65
N MET A 60 -10.59 -9.60 11.07
CA MET A 60 -9.42 -8.79 11.40
C MET A 60 -9.56 -7.44 10.69
N THR A 61 -10.01 -6.44 11.44
CA THR A 61 -10.03 -5.04 11.01
C THR A 61 -8.82 -4.30 11.56
N LYS A 62 -8.37 -3.22 10.91
CA LYS A 62 -7.30 -2.35 11.44
C LYS A 62 -7.58 -1.93 12.89
N LYS A 63 -8.84 -1.58 13.20
CA LYS A 63 -9.30 -1.25 14.55
C LYS A 63 -9.09 -2.40 15.54
N SER A 64 -9.40 -3.63 15.15
CA SER A 64 -9.21 -4.81 16.00
C SER A 64 -7.73 -5.07 16.33
N ILE A 65 -6.83 -4.87 15.36
CA ILE A 65 -5.38 -5.02 15.54
C ILE A 65 -4.86 -3.96 16.52
N SER A 66 -5.20 -2.68 16.29
CA SER A 66 -4.77 -1.59 17.18
C SER A 66 -5.27 -1.79 18.61
N ASN A 67 -6.51 -2.24 18.78
CA ASN A 67 -7.06 -2.54 20.10
C ASN A 67 -6.31 -3.68 20.81
N ALA A 68 -5.92 -4.73 20.08
CA ALA A 68 -5.15 -5.83 20.65
C ALA A 68 -3.75 -5.37 21.12
N ILE A 69 -3.09 -4.54 20.32
CA ILE A 69 -1.78 -3.96 20.67
C ILE A 69 -1.90 -3.09 21.94
N ALA A 70 -2.91 -2.22 22.02
CA ALA A 70 -3.13 -1.36 23.17
C ALA A 70 -3.36 -2.18 24.46
N ARG A 71 -4.15 -3.26 24.39
CA ARG A 71 -4.38 -4.17 25.52
C ARG A 71 -3.10 -4.86 25.99
N MET A 72 -2.27 -5.31 25.05
CA MET A 72 -0.97 -5.91 25.39
C MET A 72 -0.03 -4.90 26.05
N GLN A 73 -0.03 -3.64 25.60
CA GLN A 73 0.76 -2.58 26.22
C GLN A 73 0.28 -2.26 27.64
N GLN A 74 -1.03 -2.17 27.85
CA GLN A 74 -1.61 -1.95 29.18
C GLN A 74 -1.30 -3.13 30.12
N LEU A 75 -1.49 -4.37 29.66
CA LEU A 75 -1.15 -5.56 30.46
C LEU A 75 0.33 -5.57 30.86
N ARG A 76 1.21 -5.15 29.95
CA ARG A 76 2.64 -5.01 30.28
C ARG A 76 2.87 -4.01 31.40
N GLN A 77 2.15 -2.89 31.43
CA GLN A 77 2.25 -1.88 32.49
C GLN A 77 1.68 -2.37 33.83
N GLU A 78 0.61 -3.17 33.81
CA GLU A 78 -0.02 -3.74 35.01
C GLU A 78 0.81 -4.88 35.63
N VAL A 79 1.35 -5.77 34.80
CA VAL A 79 2.08 -6.97 35.26
C VAL A 79 3.54 -6.66 35.59
N ALA A 80 4.14 -5.66 34.93
CA ALA A 80 5.50 -5.23 35.18
C ALA A 80 5.61 -3.70 35.14
N LEU A 81 6.15 -3.10 36.19
CA LEU A 81 6.56 -1.71 36.13
C LEU A 81 7.67 -1.58 35.08
N ASP A 82 7.42 -0.78 34.05
CA ASP A 82 8.44 -0.49 33.05
C ASP A 82 9.62 0.23 33.73
N ARG A 83 10.85 -0.03 33.25
CA ARG A 83 12.07 0.55 33.82
C ARG A 83 12.04 2.08 33.86
N THR A 84 11.29 2.71 32.95
CA THR A 84 11.08 4.16 32.93
C THR A 84 10.13 4.62 34.05
N SER A 85 9.06 3.88 34.33
CA SER A 85 8.15 4.15 35.45
C SER A 85 8.81 3.95 36.81
N ILE A 86 9.67 2.94 36.95
CA ILE A 86 10.46 2.75 38.16
C ILE A 86 11.38 3.95 38.39
N ARG A 87 12.03 4.46 37.33
CA ARG A 87 12.89 5.65 37.42
C ARG A 87 12.12 6.89 37.84
N SER A 88 10.94 7.15 37.26
CA SER A 88 10.13 8.31 37.63
C SER A 88 9.59 8.21 39.06
N MET A 89 9.26 7.01 39.54
CA MET A 89 8.81 6.81 40.93
C MET A 89 9.94 7.00 41.96
N ILE A 90 11.18 6.63 41.61
CA ILE A 90 12.38 6.97 42.40
C ILE A 90 12.62 8.49 42.36
N GLU A 91 12.44 9.09 41.17
CA GLU A 91 12.28 10.54 40.87
C GLU A 91 11.45 11.27 41.95
N GLU A 92 10.24 10.74 42.15
CA GLU A 92 9.18 11.31 42.99
C GLU A 92 9.24 10.85 44.46
N GLY A 93 10.21 10.02 44.86
CA GLY A 93 10.37 9.54 46.23
C GLY A 93 9.28 8.56 46.72
N ARG A 94 8.53 7.92 45.81
CA ARG A 94 7.54 6.90 46.17
C ARG A 94 8.21 5.52 46.27
N ARG A 95 7.83 4.72 47.28
CA ARG A 95 8.35 3.35 47.46
C ARG A 95 7.44 2.33 46.77
N PHE A 96 8.07 1.24 46.34
CA PHE A 96 7.52 0.09 45.61
C PHE A 96 6.44 -0.67 46.39
#